data_AF-X1RKZ9-F1
#
_entry.id   AF-X1RKZ9-F1
#
_cell.length_a   1.000
_cell.length_b   1.000
_cell.length_c   1.000
_cell.angle_alpha   90.00
_cell.angle_beta   90.00
_cell.angle_gamma   90.00
#
_symmetry.space_group_name_H-M   'P 1'
#
loop_
_entity.id
_entity.type
_entity.pdbx_description
1 polymer ?
#
loop_
_entity_poly.entity_id
_entity_poly.type
_entity_poly.pdbx_seq_one_letter_code
_entity_poly.pdbx_strand_id
1 'polypeptide(L)'
;MLYSVIWLYNRTGEDWLLDFACKVHRNTAKWEQDVINWHNVNISQGFGEPATFYLVSKDSAHLTAADRNWQKVRDLYGQVPGGMFGGDENCRPGYTGPRQAVETCGMVEMMLSHEILMMISGDTKWADRCEDVAFNSFPASMTADLKALRYLTAPNLVQSDWHSKAPGLQNGGPMLMMDPHRHRCCQHNVGHGWPYYAEHLWAATRDNGIAALLYSASEVNATVGNGTSVTITENTHYP
;
A
#
# COMPACT_ATOMS: atom_id res chain seq x y z
N MET A 1 -6.85 -11.06 -0.73
CA MET A 1 -7.23 -12.48 -0.53
C MET A 1 -6.06 -13.44 -0.69
N LEU A 2 -5.33 -13.41 -1.82
CA LEU A 2 -4.22 -14.33 -2.08
C LEU A 2 -3.15 -14.35 -0.97
N TYR A 3 -2.73 -13.18 -0.50
CA TYR A 3 -1.75 -13.06 0.58
C TYR A 3 -2.18 -13.80 1.86
N SER A 4 -3.45 -13.67 2.26
CA SER A 4 -4.01 -14.36 3.44
C SER A 4 -4.04 -15.88 3.28
N VAL A 5 -4.24 -16.40 2.07
CA VAL A 5 -4.18 -17.85 1.79
C VAL A 5 -2.76 -18.37 2.00
N ILE A 6 -1.76 -17.65 1.48
CA ILE A 6 -0.34 -18.02 1.64
C ILE A 6 0.09 -17.90 3.10
N TRP A 7 -0.36 -16.85 3.80
CA TRP A 7 -0.14 -16.71 5.24
C TRP A 7 -0.68 -17.91 6.02
N LEU A 8 -1.90 -18.36 5.70
CA LEU A 8 -2.51 -19.51 6.36
C LEU A 8 -1.73 -20.80 6.05
N TYR A 9 -1.30 -21.00 4.80
CA TYR A 9 -0.46 -22.12 4.41
C TYR A 9 0.83 -22.17 5.23
N ASN A 10 1.50 -21.03 5.42
CA ASN A 10 2.72 -20.95 6.24
C ASN A 10 2.49 -21.28 7.73
N ARG A 11 1.24 -21.25 8.20
CA ARG A 11 0.87 -21.61 9.58
C ARG A 11 0.46 -23.08 9.72
N THR A 12 -0.21 -23.65 8.72
CA THR A 12 -0.82 -24.98 8.82
C THR A 12 -0.10 -26.06 8.02
N GLY A 13 0.57 -25.70 6.93
CA GLY A 13 1.20 -26.64 5.99
C GLY A 13 0.20 -27.44 5.15
N GLU A 14 -1.07 -27.04 5.09
CA GLU A 14 -2.09 -27.79 4.35
C GLU A 14 -2.00 -27.55 2.84
N ASP A 15 -1.56 -28.57 2.08
CA ASP A 15 -1.26 -28.46 0.65
C ASP A 15 -2.42 -27.96 -0.24
N TRP A 16 -3.68 -28.23 0.14
CA TRP A 16 -4.84 -27.75 -0.61
C TRP A 16 -4.92 -26.21 -0.68
N LEU A 17 -4.26 -25.49 0.25
CA LEU A 17 -4.18 -24.04 0.23
C LEU A 17 -3.35 -23.52 -0.95
N LEU A 18 -2.38 -24.31 -1.46
CA LEU A 18 -1.63 -23.95 -2.66
C LEU A 18 -2.49 -24.10 -3.92
N ASP A 19 -3.29 -25.17 -4.01
CA ASP A 19 -4.29 -25.34 -5.07
C ASP A 19 -5.33 -24.22 -5.02
N PHE A 20 -5.75 -23.84 -3.82
CA PHE A 20 -6.65 -22.73 -3.61
C PHE A 20 -6.00 -21.41 -4.04
N ALA A 21 -4.74 -21.15 -3.70
CA ALA A 21 -3.99 -19.97 -4.14
C ALA A 21 -3.95 -19.87 -5.68
N CYS A 22 -3.67 -20.98 -6.38
CA CYS A 22 -3.74 -21.05 -7.85
C CYS A 22 -5.15 -20.72 -8.37
N LYS A 23 -6.20 -21.19 -7.70
CA LYS A 23 -7.59 -20.83 -8.04
C LYS A 23 -7.88 -19.36 -7.78
N VAL A 24 -7.39 -18.77 -6.69
CA VAL A 24 -7.56 -17.35 -6.38
C VAL A 24 -6.92 -16.50 -7.47
N HIS A 25 -5.66 -16.76 -7.81
CA HIS A 25 -4.94 -16.03 -8.83
C HIS A 25 -5.69 -16.09 -10.19
N ARG A 26 -6.10 -17.29 -10.63
CA ARG A 26 -6.85 -17.48 -11.88
C ARG A 26 -8.18 -16.71 -11.95
N ASN A 27 -8.82 -16.44 -10.80
CA ASN A 27 -10.08 -15.70 -10.72
C ASN A 27 -9.90 -14.23 -10.32
N THR A 28 -8.67 -13.79 -10.08
CA THR A 28 -8.36 -12.39 -9.84
C THR A 28 -8.23 -11.67 -11.17
N ALA A 29 -8.45 -10.36 -11.17
CA ALA A 29 -8.20 -9.56 -12.35
C ALA A 29 -6.73 -9.68 -12.77
N LYS A 30 -6.48 -9.70 -14.09
CA LYS A 30 -5.21 -10.13 -14.69
C LYS A 30 -4.09 -9.09 -14.60
N TRP A 31 -3.72 -8.72 -13.39
CA TRP A 31 -2.66 -7.75 -13.09
C TRP A 31 -1.29 -8.20 -13.61
N GLU A 32 -1.09 -9.49 -13.87
CA GLU A 32 0.11 -10.02 -14.52
C GLU A 32 0.23 -9.59 -15.98
N GLN A 33 -0.87 -9.21 -16.63
CA GLN A 33 -0.91 -8.81 -18.04
C GLN A 33 -0.82 -7.30 -18.22
N ASP A 34 -1.54 -6.50 -17.42
CA ASP A 34 -1.53 -5.03 -17.46
C ASP A 34 -2.18 -4.41 -16.22
N VAL A 35 -2.13 -3.08 -16.13
CA VAL A 35 -3.05 -2.29 -15.29
C VAL A 35 -4.46 -2.45 -15.87
N ILE A 36 -5.23 -3.36 -15.30
CA ILE A 36 -6.56 -3.78 -15.80
C ILE A 36 -7.73 -2.99 -15.22
N ASN A 37 -7.48 -2.12 -14.24
CA ASN A 37 -8.47 -1.34 -13.53
C ASN A 37 -7.82 -0.01 -13.12
N TRP A 38 -8.55 1.09 -13.34
CA TRP A 38 -8.05 2.44 -13.09
C TRP A 38 -8.63 3.08 -11.82
N HIS A 39 -9.44 2.35 -11.05
CA HIS A 39 -9.86 2.73 -9.71
C HIS A 39 -8.66 2.74 -8.77
N ASN A 40 -8.46 3.84 -8.06
CA ASN A 40 -7.22 4.09 -7.33
C ASN A 40 -6.96 3.04 -6.23
N VAL A 41 -8.00 2.58 -5.52
CA VAL A 41 -7.86 1.57 -4.45
C VAL A 41 -7.59 0.20 -5.07
N ASN A 42 -8.30 -0.17 -6.15
CA ASN A 42 -8.03 -1.42 -6.86
C ASN A 42 -6.61 -1.49 -7.40
N ILE A 43 -6.07 -0.39 -7.93
CA ILE A 43 -4.65 -0.30 -8.29
C ILE A 43 -3.79 -0.57 -7.06
N SER A 44 -4.01 0.20 -6.00
CA SER A 44 -3.19 0.17 -4.77
C SER A 44 -3.16 -1.21 -4.10
N GLN A 45 -4.23 -2.00 -4.24
CA GLN A 45 -4.32 -3.39 -3.75
C GLN A 45 -3.82 -4.43 -4.75
N GLY A 46 -4.09 -4.21 -6.03
CA GLY A 46 -4.01 -5.26 -7.05
C GLY A 46 -2.69 -5.29 -7.80
N PHE A 47 -1.96 -4.18 -7.89
CA PHE A 47 -0.76 -4.09 -8.75
C PHE A 47 0.32 -5.10 -8.35
N GLY A 48 0.43 -5.41 -7.06
CA GLY A 48 1.38 -6.36 -6.48
C GLY A 48 0.88 -7.81 -6.36
N GLU A 49 -0.35 -8.10 -6.78
CA GLU A 49 -0.91 -9.46 -6.70
C GLU A 49 -0.07 -10.50 -7.44
N PRO A 50 0.46 -10.24 -8.65
CA PRO A 50 1.30 -11.22 -9.35
C PRO A 50 2.55 -11.55 -8.54
N ALA A 51 3.21 -10.55 -7.94
CA ALA A 51 4.37 -10.79 -7.09
C ALA A 51 4.02 -11.57 -5.82
N THR A 52 2.79 -11.45 -5.30
CA THR A 52 2.30 -12.35 -4.25
C THR A 52 2.19 -13.79 -4.77
N PHE A 53 1.66 -13.98 -5.99
CA PHE A 53 1.57 -15.30 -6.62
C PHE A 53 2.92 -15.91 -7.02
N TYR A 54 3.98 -15.10 -7.19
CA TYR A 54 5.35 -15.58 -7.37
C TYR A 54 5.79 -16.52 -6.23
N LEU A 55 5.29 -16.33 -5.00
CA LEU A 55 5.58 -17.24 -3.88
C LEU A 55 5.13 -18.68 -4.15
N VAL A 56 4.11 -18.89 -4.99
CA VAL A 56 3.61 -20.22 -5.39
C VAL A 56 4.21 -20.64 -6.73
N SER A 57 4.08 -19.81 -7.75
CA SER A 57 4.49 -20.15 -9.12
C SER A 57 6.00 -20.23 -9.35
N LYS A 58 6.78 -19.49 -8.54
CA LYS A 58 8.24 -19.30 -8.71
C LYS A 58 8.64 -18.73 -10.08
N ASP A 59 7.70 -18.20 -10.86
CA ASP A 59 7.96 -17.56 -12.14
C ASP A 59 8.32 -16.08 -11.94
N SER A 60 9.56 -15.72 -12.26
CA SER A 60 10.08 -14.35 -12.18
C SER A 60 9.27 -13.32 -12.98
N ALA A 61 8.51 -13.74 -14.00
CA ALA A 61 7.60 -12.87 -14.74
C ALA A 61 6.52 -12.27 -13.83
N HIS A 62 6.02 -13.04 -12.86
CA HIS A 62 5.04 -12.54 -11.89
C HIS A 62 5.63 -11.50 -10.94
N LEU A 63 6.90 -11.66 -10.54
CA LEU A 63 7.58 -10.68 -9.71
C LEU A 63 7.80 -9.35 -10.47
N THR A 64 8.24 -9.43 -11.72
CA THR A 64 8.49 -8.24 -12.56
C THR A 64 7.22 -7.52 -13.00
N ALA A 65 6.09 -8.24 -13.10
CA ALA A 65 4.80 -7.65 -13.45
C ALA A 65 4.34 -6.57 -12.46
N ALA A 66 4.64 -6.73 -11.16
CA ALA A 66 4.29 -5.73 -10.14
C ALA A 66 5.01 -4.39 -10.36
N ASP A 67 6.32 -4.43 -10.65
CA ASP A 67 7.10 -3.21 -10.92
C ASP A 67 6.66 -2.54 -12.22
N ARG A 68 6.37 -3.32 -13.27
CA ARG A 68 5.80 -2.82 -14.52
C ARG A 68 4.46 -2.11 -14.31
N ASN A 69 3.56 -2.69 -13.50
CA ASN A 69 2.28 -2.06 -13.18
C ASN A 69 2.48 -0.74 -12.44
N TRP A 70 3.34 -0.75 -11.42
CA TRP A 70 3.66 0.44 -10.66
C TRP A 70 4.23 1.54 -11.56
N GLN A 71 5.24 1.22 -12.37
CA GLN A 71 5.84 2.16 -13.33
C GLN A 71 4.81 2.75 -14.28
N LYS A 72 3.94 1.93 -14.89
CA LYS A 72 2.89 2.42 -15.79
C LYS A 72 1.93 3.41 -15.13
N VAL A 73 1.52 3.15 -13.88
CA VAL A 73 0.66 4.07 -13.12
C VAL A 73 1.40 5.38 -12.84
N ARG A 74 2.68 5.30 -12.47
CA ARG A 74 3.51 6.47 -12.19
C ARG A 74 3.82 7.30 -13.44
N ASP A 75 4.08 6.67 -14.56
CA ASP A 75 4.36 7.34 -15.83
C ASP A 75 3.14 8.11 -16.35
N LEU A 76 1.94 7.57 -16.13
CA LEU A 76 0.70 8.19 -16.63
C LEU A 76 0.08 9.19 -15.66
N TYR A 77 0.16 8.94 -14.35
CA TYR A 77 -0.57 9.70 -13.34
C TYR A 77 0.27 10.08 -12.11
N GLY A 78 1.55 9.72 -12.07
CA GLY A 78 2.44 9.94 -10.93
C GLY A 78 3.12 11.31 -10.88
N GLN A 79 2.70 12.28 -11.70
CA GLN A 79 3.26 13.65 -11.72
C GLN A 79 2.78 14.49 -10.52
N VAL A 80 2.73 13.86 -9.35
CA VAL A 80 2.30 14.41 -8.06
C VAL A 80 3.24 13.89 -6.96
N PRO A 81 3.50 14.69 -5.91
CA PRO A 81 4.36 14.31 -4.80
C PRO A 81 3.67 13.34 -3.83
N GLY A 82 4.44 12.74 -2.92
CA GLY A 82 3.94 11.98 -1.77
C GLY A 82 3.60 10.52 -2.06
N GLY A 83 4.33 9.86 -2.97
CA GLY A 83 4.22 8.43 -3.27
C GLY A 83 2.97 7.97 -4.03
N MET A 84 1.89 8.75 -4.00
CA MET A 84 0.61 8.44 -4.64
C MET A 84 0.50 9.02 -6.05
N PHE A 85 -0.55 8.66 -6.78
CA PHE A 85 -0.82 9.08 -8.16
C PHE A 85 -2.18 9.79 -8.28
N GLY A 86 -2.37 10.57 -9.35
CA GLY A 86 -3.61 11.28 -9.63
C GLY A 86 -4.73 10.32 -10.06
N GLY A 87 -5.60 9.97 -9.12
CA GLY A 87 -6.66 8.99 -9.33
C GLY A 87 -8.05 9.49 -8.98
N ASP A 88 -8.25 10.54 -8.20
CA ASP A 88 -9.52 10.81 -7.51
C ASP A 88 -10.10 9.48 -6.95
N GLU A 89 -11.20 9.01 -7.53
CA GLU A 89 -11.69 7.63 -7.43
C GLU A 89 -11.14 6.74 -8.56
N ASN A 90 -11.15 7.20 -9.82
CA ASN A 90 -10.51 6.53 -10.96
C ASN A 90 -9.57 7.46 -11.73
N CYS A 91 -8.41 6.97 -12.17
CA CYS A 91 -7.52 7.72 -13.05
C CYS A 91 -8.24 8.08 -14.35
N ARG A 92 -8.25 9.38 -14.71
CA ARG A 92 -9.00 9.91 -15.85
C ARG A 92 -8.04 10.38 -16.96
N PRO A 93 -8.21 9.91 -18.21
CA PRO A 93 -7.40 10.40 -19.33
C PRO A 93 -7.45 11.92 -19.48
N GLY A 94 -6.29 12.56 -19.59
CA GLY A 94 -6.17 14.02 -19.68
C GLY A 94 -6.19 14.77 -18.34
N TYR A 95 -6.37 14.06 -17.22
CA TYR A 95 -6.34 14.63 -15.88
C TYR A 95 -5.06 14.19 -15.15
N THR A 96 -3.98 14.96 -15.32
CA THR A 96 -2.67 14.68 -14.71
C THR A 96 -2.11 15.87 -13.93
N GLY A 97 -2.92 16.92 -13.75
CA GLY A 97 -2.51 18.14 -13.05
C GLY A 97 -2.46 17.96 -11.52
N PRO A 98 -1.86 18.92 -10.79
CA PRO A 98 -1.64 18.84 -9.34
C PRO A 98 -2.92 18.92 -8.48
N ARG A 99 -4.08 19.08 -9.13
CA ARG A 99 -5.40 19.07 -8.49
C ARG A 99 -6.03 17.68 -8.47
N GLN A 100 -5.43 16.71 -9.15
CA GLN A 100 -5.90 15.33 -9.06
C GLN A 100 -5.65 14.82 -7.66
N ALA A 101 -6.72 14.30 -7.06
CA ALA A 101 -6.67 13.76 -5.73
C ALA A 101 -6.35 12.27 -5.77
N VAL A 102 -6.33 11.66 -4.60
CA VAL A 102 -6.39 10.21 -4.42
C VAL A 102 -7.23 9.92 -3.19
N GLU A 103 -7.91 8.78 -3.20
CA GLU A 103 -8.66 8.30 -2.04
C GLU A 103 -7.74 7.92 -0.89
N THR A 104 -8.15 8.27 0.33
CA THR A 104 -7.44 7.93 1.56
C THR A 104 -7.27 6.42 1.78
N CYS A 105 -8.25 5.59 1.38
CA CYS A 105 -8.07 4.14 1.38
C CYS A 105 -6.88 3.73 0.49
N GLY A 106 -6.75 4.32 -0.70
CA GLY A 106 -5.67 4.01 -1.63
C GLY A 106 -4.29 4.23 -1.03
N MET A 107 -4.14 5.21 -0.13
CA MET A 107 -2.88 5.48 0.57
C MET A 107 -2.48 4.30 1.47
N VAL A 108 -3.40 3.82 2.30
CA VAL A 108 -3.16 2.69 3.22
C VAL A 108 -2.87 1.41 2.43
N GLU A 109 -3.65 1.13 1.41
CA GLU A 109 -3.47 -0.07 0.58
C GLU A 109 -2.16 -0.02 -0.23
N MET A 110 -1.73 1.17 -0.64
CA MET A 110 -0.46 1.35 -1.33
C MET A 110 0.72 1.08 -0.38
N MET A 111 0.67 1.63 0.85
CA MET A 111 1.64 1.33 1.90
C MET A 111 1.75 -0.18 2.13
N LEU A 112 0.62 -0.86 2.39
CA LEU A 112 0.59 -2.29 2.64
C LEU A 112 1.14 -3.10 1.45
N SER A 113 0.79 -2.73 0.21
CA SER A 113 1.32 -3.41 -0.97
C SER A 113 2.83 -3.23 -1.10
N HIS A 114 3.38 -2.06 -0.79
CA HIS A 114 4.83 -1.84 -0.77
C HIS A 114 5.52 -2.68 0.31
N GLU A 115 4.97 -2.71 1.52
CA GLU A 115 5.46 -3.53 2.64
C GLU A 115 5.50 -5.02 2.27
N ILE A 116 4.41 -5.55 1.69
CA ILE A 116 4.34 -6.94 1.23
C ILE A 116 5.36 -7.20 0.10
N LEU A 117 5.49 -6.29 -0.87
CA LEU A 117 6.44 -6.44 -1.97
C LEU A 117 7.88 -6.39 -1.48
N MET A 118 8.18 -5.59 -0.48
CA MET A 118 9.47 -5.57 0.21
C MET A 118 9.76 -6.94 0.83
N MET A 119 8.81 -7.51 1.57
CA MET A 119 8.95 -8.84 2.19
C MET A 119 9.15 -9.97 1.17
N ILE A 120 8.48 -9.89 0.01
CA ILE A 120 8.59 -10.91 -1.04
C ILE A 120 9.92 -10.81 -1.79
N SER A 121 10.31 -9.59 -2.17
CA SER A 121 11.41 -9.35 -3.12
C SER A 121 12.74 -9.08 -2.44
N GLY A 122 12.74 -8.50 -1.24
CA GLY A 122 13.93 -7.92 -0.60
C GLY A 122 14.47 -6.67 -1.30
N ASP A 123 13.73 -6.07 -2.23
CA ASP A 123 14.13 -4.87 -2.97
C ASP A 123 13.77 -3.61 -2.17
N THR A 124 14.77 -2.83 -1.78
CA THR A 124 14.61 -1.66 -0.90
C THR A 124 13.80 -0.54 -1.54
N LYS A 125 13.65 -0.52 -2.87
CA LYS A 125 12.82 0.50 -3.54
C LYS A 125 11.38 0.50 -3.02
N TRP A 126 10.88 -0.64 -2.54
CA TRP A 126 9.54 -0.72 -1.98
C TRP A 126 9.44 -0.03 -0.62
N ALA A 127 10.50 -0.06 0.19
CA ALA A 127 10.58 0.72 1.43
C ALA A 127 10.52 2.22 1.13
N ASP A 128 11.35 2.69 0.19
CA ASP A 128 11.37 4.11 -0.21
C ASP A 128 9.98 4.58 -0.69
N ARG A 129 9.30 3.73 -1.47
CA ARG A 129 7.94 4.00 -1.98
C ARG A 129 6.91 4.00 -0.85
N CYS A 130 7.04 3.11 0.14
CA CYS A 130 6.16 3.08 1.30
C CYS A 130 6.33 4.34 2.17
N GLU A 131 7.57 4.71 2.51
CA GLU A 131 7.86 5.92 3.29
C GLU A 131 7.36 7.19 2.62
N ASP A 132 7.49 7.31 1.29
CA ASP A 132 6.99 8.47 0.56
C ASP A 132 5.46 8.64 0.71
N VAL A 133 4.70 7.54 0.77
CA VAL A 133 3.26 7.59 1.09
C VAL A 133 3.03 7.87 2.58
N ALA A 134 3.72 7.13 3.46
CA ALA A 134 3.52 7.13 4.89
C ALA A 134 3.78 8.50 5.53
N PHE A 135 4.80 9.22 5.07
CA PHE A 135 5.22 10.49 5.66
C PHE A 135 4.77 11.73 4.87
N ASN A 136 4.09 11.57 3.74
CA ASN A 136 3.53 12.69 2.98
C ASN A 136 2.00 12.57 2.80
N SER A 137 1.55 11.66 1.93
CA SER A 137 0.14 11.59 1.53
C SER A 137 -0.76 11.14 2.68
N PHE A 138 -0.34 10.11 3.41
CA PHE A 138 -1.15 9.50 4.46
C PHE A 138 -1.53 10.49 5.58
N PRO A 139 -0.59 11.16 6.27
CA PRO A 139 -0.94 12.11 7.34
C PRO A 139 -1.70 13.32 6.81
N ALA A 140 -1.45 13.76 5.56
CA ALA A 140 -2.17 14.88 4.95
C ALA A 140 -3.66 14.60 4.74
N SER A 141 -4.10 13.34 4.77
CA SER A 141 -5.51 12.96 4.61
C SER A 141 -6.35 13.11 5.88
N MET A 142 -5.72 13.33 7.04
CA MET A 142 -6.35 13.30 8.36
C MET A 142 -6.11 14.59 9.15
N THR A 143 -6.91 14.80 10.20
CA THR A 143 -6.57 15.78 11.24
C THR A 143 -5.41 15.25 12.09
N ALA A 144 -4.61 16.15 12.68
CA ALA A 144 -3.45 15.76 13.49
C ALA A 144 -3.80 14.90 14.72
N ASP A 145 -5.05 14.98 15.21
CA ASP A 145 -5.55 14.14 16.30
C ASP A 145 -6.18 12.82 15.82
N LEU A 146 -6.11 12.53 14.51
CA LEU A 146 -6.65 11.35 13.82
C LEU A 146 -8.16 11.13 14.02
N LYS A 147 -8.92 12.18 14.39
CA LYS A 147 -10.37 12.06 14.62
C LYS A 147 -11.23 12.29 13.40
N ALA A 148 -10.70 12.92 12.36
CA ALA A 148 -11.40 13.16 11.11
C ALA A 148 -10.46 12.97 9.91
N LEU A 149 -11.05 12.67 8.76
CA LEU A 149 -10.32 12.47 7.50
C LEU A 149 -11.08 13.05 6.31
N ARG A 150 -10.36 13.31 5.22
CA ARG A 150 -10.94 13.53 3.89
C ARG A 150 -11.07 12.22 3.15
N TYR A 151 -12.05 12.14 2.24
CA TYR A 151 -12.10 11.04 1.29
C TYR A 151 -11.02 11.22 0.22
N LEU A 152 -10.96 12.40 -0.39
CA LEU A 152 -10.01 12.75 -1.44
C LEU A 152 -8.99 13.78 -0.92
N THR A 153 -7.71 13.54 -1.16
CA THR A 153 -6.64 14.51 -0.89
C THR A 153 -5.83 14.74 -2.16
N ALA A 154 -5.64 16.02 -2.52
CA ALA A 154 -4.83 16.43 -3.68
C ALA A 154 -3.59 17.20 -3.21
N PRO A 155 -2.47 17.16 -3.97
CA PRO A 155 -1.27 17.93 -3.66
C PRO A 155 -1.52 19.44 -3.61
N ASN A 156 -2.32 19.96 -4.56
CA ASN A 156 -2.74 21.35 -4.59
C ASN A 156 -4.21 21.47 -4.19
N LEU A 157 -4.44 21.49 -2.88
CA LEU A 157 -5.76 21.55 -2.26
C LEU A 157 -5.91 22.81 -1.41
N VAL A 158 -6.23 23.94 -2.04
CA VAL A 158 -6.38 25.25 -1.36
C VAL A 158 -7.65 25.38 -0.53
N GLN A 159 -8.68 24.55 -0.80
CA GLN A 159 -9.98 24.65 -0.15
C GLN A 159 -10.46 23.26 0.28
N SER A 160 -10.53 23.07 1.60
CA SER A 160 -11.06 21.87 2.24
C SER A 160 -12.43 22.22 2.84
N ASP A 161 -13.50 21.85 2.15
CA ASP A 161 -14.87 22.19 2.54
C ASP A 161 -15.89 21.13 2.08
N TRP A 162 -17.17 21.39 2.38
CA TRP A 162 -18.27 20.46 2.12
C TRP A 162 -18.86 20.57 0.70
N HIS A 163 -18.42 21.54 -0.11
CA HIS A 163 -18.99 21.75 -1.43
C HIS A 163 -18.45 20.73 -2.43
N SER A 164 -19.34 20.23 -3.28
CA SER A 164 -18.96 19.38 -4.41
C SER A 164 -17.99 20.09 -5.33
N LYS A 165 -16.91 19.40 -5.73
CA LYS A 165 -15.96 19.88 -6.75
C LYS A 165 -16.10 19.17 -8.09
N ALA A 166 -17.14 18.34 -8.26
CA ALA A 166 -17.45 17.73 -9.55
C ALA A 166 -17.85 18.81 -10.59
N PRO A 167 -17.47 18.66 -11.87
CA PRO A 167 -16.72 17.53 -12.45
C PRO A 167 -15.19 17.65 -12.35
N GLY A 168 -14.67 18.69 -11.67
CA GLY A 168 -13.24 18.88 -11.45
C GLY A 168 -12.58 17.69 -10.73
N LEU A 169 -13.29 17.09 -9.77
CA LEU A 169 -13.06 15.73 -9.27
C LEU A 169 -14.14 14.80 -9.81
N GLN A 170 -13.85 13.50 -9.95
CA GLN A 170 -14.83 12.54 -10.45
C GLN A 170 -16.08 12.45 -9.54
N ASN A 171 -15.88 12.36 -8.23
CA ASN A 171 -16.94 12.14 -7.27
C ASN A 171 -17.67 13.46 -6.96
N GLY A 172 -18.99 13.40 -6.91
CA GLY A 172 -19.80 14.49 -6.37
C GLY A 172 -19.82 14.48 -4.84
N GLY A 173 -20.22 15.60 -4.24
CA GLY A 173 -20.41 15.72 -2.79
C GLY A 173 -19.16 16.15 -2.02
N PRO A 174 -19.17 16.04 -0.67
CA PRO A 174 -18.21 16.67 0.24
C PRO A 174 -16.90 15.88 0.37
N MET A 175 -16.25 15.56 -0.75
CA MET A 175 -15.08 14.66 -0.76
C MET A 175 -13.82 15.26 -0.13
N LEU A 176 -13.76 16.60 -0.03
CA LEU A 176 -12.63 17.36 0.51
C LEU A 176 -12.89 17.88 1.93
N MET A 177 -14.01 17.51 2.54
CA MET A 177 -14.33 17.85 3.94
C MET A 177 -13.60 16.88 4.87
N MET A 178 -12.94 17.39 5.90
CA MET A 178 -12.51 16.58 7.04
C MET A 178 -13.75 16.20 7.85
N ASP A 179 -14.09 14.92 7.90
CA ASP A 179 -15.32 14.43 8.52
C ASP A 179 -15.11 13.12 9.32
N PRO A 180 -15.61 13.04 10.57
CA PRO A 180 -15.47 11.85 11.43
C PRO A 180 -16.53 10.76 11.16
N HIS A 181 -17.49 10.97 10.26
CA HIS A 181 -18.69 10.12 10.11
C HIS A 181 -19.12 9.72 8.69
N ARG A 182 -18.73 10.42 7.62
CA ARG A 182 -19.32 10.20 6.28
C ARG A 182 -18.57 9.15 5.47
N HIS A 183 -17.25 9.18 5.54
CA HIS A 183 -16.37 8.40 4.66
C HIS A 183 -16.00 7.05 5.29
N ARG A 184 -17.01 6.20 5.44
CA ARG A 184 -16.95 4.98 6.27
C ARG A 184 -15.87 3.98 5.82
N CYS A 185 -15.65 3.78 4.52
CA CYS A 185 -14.57 2.91 4.04
C CYS A 185 -13.20 3.39 4.57
N CYS A 186 -12.88 4.67 4.34
CA CYS A 186 -11.64 5.27 4.81
C CYS A 186 -11.50 5.19 6.33
N GLN A 187 -12.58 5.44 7.08
CA GLN A 187 -12.54 5.43 8.55
C GLN A 187 -12.18 4.07 9.14
N HIS A 188 -12.60 2.98 8.50
CA HIS A 188 -12.19 1.65 8.93
C HIS A 188 -10.77 1.33 8.45
N ASN A 189 -10.36 1.85 7.29
CA ASN A 189 -9.07 1.49 6.70
C ASN A 189 -7.87 2.23 7.34
N VAL A 190 -8.00 3.53 7.61
CA VAL A 190 -6.86 4.34 8.13
C VAL A 190 -6.29 3.83 9.46
N GLY A 191 -7.10 3.13 10.25
CA GLY A 191 -6.66 2.52 11.49
C GLY A 191 -5.59 1.43 11.28
N HIS A 192 -5.44 0.91 10.07
CA HIS A 192 -4.44 -0.11 9.75
C HIS A 192 -3.08 0.44 9.32
N GLY A 193 -2.99 1.67 8.80
CA GLY A 193 -1.78 2.19 8.16
C GLY A 193 -0.53 2.16 9.06
N TRP A 194 -0.60 2.79 10.23
CA TRP A 194 0.53 2.78 11.18
C TRP A 194 0.80 1.42 11.82
N PRO A 195 -0.22 0.62 12.19
CA PRO A 195 0.01 -0.76 12.62
C PRO A 195 0.75 -1.62 11.60
N TYR A 196 0.36 -1.57 10.31
CA TYR A 196 1.06 -2.32 9.26
C TYR A 196 2.49 -1.82 9.07
N TYR A 197 2.72 -0.51 9.08
CA TYR A 197 4.07 0.05 9.04
C TYR A 197 4.92 -0.45 10.22
N ALA A 198 4.37 -0.46 11.43
CA ALA A 198 5.05 -0.93 12.64
C ALA A 198 5.37 -2.44 12.58
N GLU A 199 4.48 -3.25 12.01
CA GLU A 199 4.70 -4.70 11.80
C GLU A 199 5.84 -4.99 10.81
N HIS A 200 6.15 -4.05 9.91
CA HIS A 200 7.17 -4.20 8.87
C HIS A 200 8.48 -3.44 9.16
N LEU A 201 8.69 -2.90 10.37
CA LEU A 201 9.96 -2.25 10.75
C LEU A 201 11.16 -3.22 10.67
N TRP A 202 10.93 -4.48 11.05
CA TRP A 202 11.96 -5.51 11.15
C TRP A 202 11.52 -6.79 10.43
N ALA A 203 12.45 -7.46 9.76
CA ALA A 203 12.19 -8.74 9.11
C ALA A 203 13.32 -9.74 9.31
N ALA A 204 12.97 -11.03 9.39
CA ALA A 204 13.93 -12.12 9.30
C ALA A 204 14.48 -12.22 7.87
N THR A 205 15.78 -12.50 7.73
CA THR A 205 16.45 -12.65 6.43
C THR A 205 16.68 -14.13 6.10
N ARG A 206 16.89 -14.44 4.81
CA ARG A 206 17.03 -15.83 4.30
C ARG A 206 18.26 -16.56 4.84
N ASP A 207 19.27 -15.83 5.27
CA ASP A 207 20.50 -16.33 5.89
C ASP A 207 20.40 -16.41 7.43
N ASN A 208 19.17 -16.51 7.95
CA ASN A 208 18.84 -16.57 9.39
C ASN A 208 19.25 -15.30 10.16
N GLY A 209 19.34 -14.15 9.48
CA GLY A 209 19.59 -12.86 10.12
C GLY A 209 18.30 -12.08 10.40
N ILE A 210 18.49 -10.79 10.69
CA ILE A 210 17.44 -9.80 10.88
C ILE A 210 17.84 -8.51 10.17
N ALA A 211 16.87 -7.86 9.52
CA ALA A 211 17.04 -6.60 8.82
C ALA A 211 16.09 -5.54 9.38
N ALA A 212 16.62 -4.34 9.60
CA ALA A 212 15.80 -3.13 9.70
C ALA A 212 15.35 -2.76 8.28
N LEU A 213 14.05 -2.62 8.09
CA LEU A 213 13.41 -2.38 6.80
C LEU A 213 12.85 -0.96 6.72
N LEU A 214 12.13 -0.56 7.77
CA LEU A 214 11.52 0.75 7.94
C LEU A 214 11.92 1.28 9.32
N TYR A 215 11.98 2.59 9.49
CA TYR A 215 12.53 3.20 10.70
C TYR A 215 11.46 3.84 11.59
N SER A 216 11.55 3.56 12.88
CA SER A 216 10.77 4.18 13.96
C SER A 216 11.30 3.71 15.31
N ALA A 217 11.06 4.49 16.37
CA ALA A 217 11.39 4.06 17.73
C ALA A 217 10.70 2.73 18.05
N SER A 218 11.49 1.67 18.26
CA SER A 218 10.98 0.31 18.34
C SER A 218 11.88 -0.62 19.15
N GLU A 219 11.33 -1.74 19.60
CA GLU A 219 12.07 -2.86 20.16
C GLU A 219 11.60 -4.16 19.47
N VAL A 220 12.55 -4.99 19.03
CA VAL A 220 12.27 -6.30 18.46
C VAL A 220 13.01 -7.39 19.23
N ASN A 221 12.29 -8.46 19.54
CA ASN A 221 12.84 -9.69 20.08
C ASN A 221 12.83 -10.75 18.98
N ALA A 222 13.99 -11.27 18.61
CA ALA A 222 14.13 -12.18 17.48
C ALA A 222 15.10 -13.32 17.77
N THR A 223 14.99 -14.39 16.99
CA THR A 223 15.92 -15.51 17.00
C THR A 223 16.70 -15.51 15.69
N VAL A 224 18.03 -15.42 15.77
CA VAL A 224 18.93 -15.31 14.61
C VAL A 224 20.01 -16.41 14.61
N GLY A 225 20.70 -16.57 13.49
CA GLY A 225 21.75 -17.57 13.28
C GLY A 225 21.25 -18.98 13.58
N ASN A 226 21.96 -19.68 14.45
CA ASN A 226 21.64 -21.06 14.85
C ASN A 226 20.74 -21.12 16.11
N GLY A 227 19.80 -20.19 16.26
CA GLY A 227 18.86 -20.18 17.39
C GLY A 227 19.21 -19.20 18.52
N THR A 228 20.03 -18.18 18.26
CA THR A 228 20.41 -17.18 19.26
C THR A 228 19.31 -16.12 19.41
N SER A 229 18.79 -15.96 20.62
CA SER A 229 17.85 -14.89 20.95
C SER A 229 18.58 -13.55 21.06
N VAL A 230 18.06 -12.52 20.39
CA VAL A 230 18.55 -11.14 20.43
C VAL A 230 17.40 -10.18 20.68
N THR A 231 17.70 -9.08 21.37
CA THR A 231 16.82 -7.92 21.51
C THR A 231 17.51 -6.74 20.86
N ILE A 232 16.82 -6.04 19.96
CA ILE A 232 17.33 -4.84 19.29
C ILE A 232 16.38 -3.69 19.61
N THR A 233 16.95 -2.58 20.08
CA THR A 233 16.22 -1.35 20.38
C THR A 233 16.68 -0.24 19.44
N GLU A 234 15.75 0.33 18.68
CA GLU A 234 15.97 1.52 17.86
C GLU A 234 15.53 2.76 18.63
N ASN A 235 16.48 3.65 18.92
CA ASN A 235 16.21 4.95 19.54
C ASN A 235 16.43 6.04 18.49
N THR A 236 15.34 6.63 18.00
CA THR A 236 15.40 7.61 16.90
C THR A 236 14.37 8.72 17.08
N HIS A 237 14.64 9.86 16.43
CA HIS A 237 13.70 10.97 16.25
C HIS A 237 13.14 11.04 14.82
N TYR A 238 13.50 10.08 13.96
CA TYR A 238 12.92 9.93 12.61
C TYR A 238 11.39 9.71 12.70
N PRO A 239 10.59 10.21 11.73
CA PRO A 239 10.98 10.99 10.55
C PRO A 239 11.42 12.43 10.85
#